data_AF-A0A453CKI8-F1
#
_entry.id   AF-A0A453CKI8-F1
#
_cell.length_a   1.000
_cell.length_b   1.000
_cell.length_c   1.000
_cell.angle_alpha   90.00
_cell.angle_beta   90.00
_cell.angle_gamma   90.00
#
_symmetry.space_group_name_H-M   'P 1'
#
loop_
_entity.id
_entity.type
_entity.pdbx_description
1 polymer ?
#
loop_
_entity_poly.entity_id
_entity_poly.type
_entity_poly.pdbx_seq_one_letter_code
_entity_poly.pdbx_strand_id
1 'polypeptide(L)' 'QAKDGVIEHYVCFSCVDGELYELDGGNPQPIHHGPSSPDSLLQAGCCKSHKSEDCGVF' A
#
# COMPACT_ATOMS: atom_id res chain seq x y z
N GLN A 1 11.19 -7.18 -17.12
CA GLN A 1 10.37 -8.07 -17.96
C GLN A 1 9.38 -8.74 -17.02
N ALA A 2 8.08 -8.69 -17.33
CA ALA A 2 7.06 -9.37 -16.53
C ALA A 2 7.28 -10.89 -16.56
N LYS A 3 7.10 -11.57 -15.42
CA LYS A 3 7.24 -13.03 -15.30
C LYS A 3 6.02 -13.71 -15.94
N ASP A 4 6.27 -14.77 -16.70
CA ASP A 4 5.19 -15.56 -17.31
C ASP A 4 4.26 -16.12 -16.24
N GLY A 5 2.95 -15.97 -16.45
CA GLY A 5 1.90 -16.38 -15.51
C GLY A 5 1.69 -15.48 -14.29
N VAL A 6 2.44 -14.37 -14.13
CA VAL A 6 2.23 -13.39 -13.05
C VAL A 6 1.50 -12.17 -13.60
N ILE A 7 0.33 -11.86 -13.04
CA ILE A 7 -0.35 -10.59 -13.29
C ILE A 7 0.21 -9.58 -12.29
N GLU A 8 1.01 -8.64 -12.79
CA GLU A 8 1.46 -7.50 -12.00
C GLU A 8 0.25 -6.64 -11.64
N HIS A 9 0.04 -6.42 -10.34
CA HIS A 9 -1.08 -5.67 -9.80
C HIS A 9 -0.54 -4.52 -8.96
N TYR A 10 -0.98 -3.31 -9.28
CA TYR A 10 -0.55 -2.10 -8.59
C TYR A 10 -1.69 -1.58 -7.72
N VAL A 11 -1.35 -1.23 -6.49
CA VAL A 11 -2.23 -0.56 -5.53
C VAL A 11 -1.58 0.74 -5.08
N CYS A 12 -2.39 1.73 -4.76
CA CYS A 12 -1.93 3.03 -4.25
C CYS A 12 -2.36 3.22 -2.80
N PHE A 13 -1.44 3.63 -1.93
CA PHE A 13 -1.74 3.99 -0.54
C PHE A 13 -1.78 5.51 -0.40
N SER A 14 -2.81 6.04 0.26
CA SER A 14 -2.96 7.48 0.50
C SER A 14 -3.48 7.76 1.90
N CYS A 15 -2.97 8.83 2.50
CA CYS A 15 -3.52 9.41 3.73
C CYS A 15 -4.53 10.48 3.36
N VAL A 16 -5.77 10.31 3.79
CA VAL A 16 -6.86 11.30 3.61
C VAL A 16 -7.45 11.56 5.00
N ASP A 17 -7.48 12.83 5.41
CA ASP A 17 -8.05 13.26 6.69
C ASP A 17 -7.49 12.53 7.94
N GLY A 18 -6.23 12.12 7.89
CA GLY A 18 -5.59 11.39 9.00
C GLY A 18 -5.85 9.89 9.00
N GLU A 19 -6.40 9.34 7.91
CA GLU A 19 -6.74 7.92 7.75
C GLU A 19 -6.04 7.34 6.51
N LEU A 20 -5.55 6.10 6.63
CA LEU A 20 -4.88 5.37 5.54
C LEU A 20 -5.88 4.59 4.70
N TYR A 21 -5.78 4.75 3.39
CA TYR A 21 -6.57 4.03 2.41
C TYR A 21 -5.70 3.34 1.38
N GLU A 22 -6.14 2.16 0.97
CA GLU A 22 -5.65 1.45 -0.20
C GLU A 22 -6.64 1.63 -1.37
N LEU A 23 -6.09 2.05 -2.49
CA LEU A 23 -6.78 2.29 -3.75
C LEU A 23 -6.35 1.21 -4.73
N ASP A 24 -7.23 0.24 -4.90
CA ASP A 24 -7.06 -0.87 -5.84
C ASP A 24 -8.11 -0.74 -6.94
N GLY A 25 -7.67 -0.67 -8.21
CA GLY A 25 -8.56 -0.58 -9.37
C GLY A 25 -9.45 -1.82 -9.60
N GLY A 26 -9.13 -2.95 -8.97
CA GLY A 26 -9.97 -4.14 -8.94
C GLY A 26 -11.12 -4.06 -7.92
N ASN A 27 -11.05 -3.12 -6.97
CA ASN A 27 -12.04 -2.92 -5.94
C ASN A 27 -12.94 -1.71 -6.25
N PRO A 28 -14.27 -1.81 -6.03
CA PRO A 28 -15.18 -0.71 -6.32
C PRO A 28 -15.10 0.43 -5.29
N GLN A 29 -14.46 0.20 -4.13
CA GLN A 29 -14.30 1.18 -3.06
C GLN A 29 -12.91 1.08 -2.43
N PRO A 30 -12.38 2.19 -1.88
CA PRO A 30 -11.14 2.19 -1.11
C PRO A 30 -11.22 1.28 0.13
N ILE A 31 -10.10 0.62 0.46
CA ILE A 31 -9.99 -0.19 1.67
C ILE A 31 -9.38 0.68 2.78
N HIS A 32 -10.09 0.82 3.90
CA HIS A 32 -9.64 1.60 5.06
C HIS A 32 -8.74 0.77 5.99
N HIS A 33 -7.59 1.34 6.35
CA HIS A 33 -6.55 0.67 7.15
C HIS A 33 -6.36 1.29 8.56
N GLY A 34 -7.10 2.35 8.87
CA GLY A 34 -7.04 3.07 10.14
C GLY A 34 -6.16 4.32 10.12
N PRO A 35 -5.91 4.94 11.29
CA PRO A 35 -5.27 6.26 11.35
C PRO A 35 -3.84 6.27 10.82
N SER A 36 -3.48 7.31 10.07
CA SER A 36 -2.13 7.55 9.56
C SER A 36 -1.89 9.04 9.24
N SER A 37 -0.63 9.40 9.05
CA SER A 37 -0.18 10.74 8.68
C SER A 37 0.71 10.67 7.44
N PRO A 38 0.88 11.75 6.66
CA PRO A 38 1.80 11.75 5.52
C PRO A 38 3.22 11.27 5.89
N ASP A 39 3.71 11.67 7.07
CA ASP A 39 5.03 11.28 7.58
C ASP A 39 5.11 9.80 7.98
N SER A 40 3.98 9.21 8.42
CA SER A 40 3.92 7.80 8.80
C SER A 40 3.43 6.90 7.68
N LEU A 41 2.96 7.42 6.54
CA LEU A 41 2.44 6.64 5.41
C LEU A 41 3.48 5.65 4.88
N LEU A 42 4.71 6.12 4.64
CA LEU A 42 5.83 5.29 4.18
C LEU A 42 6.21 4.23 5.24
N GLN A 43 6.12 4.59 6.52
CA GLN A 43 6.39 3.69 7.64
C GLN A 43 5.27 2.64 7.82
N ALA A 44 4.01 3.05 7.65
CA ALA A 44 2.81 2.24 7.85
C ALA A 44 2.65 1.20 6.73
N GLY A 45 2.97 1.58 5.49
CA GLY A 45 3.05 0.65 4.36
C GLY A 45 4.08 -0.46 4.58
N CYS A 46 5.28 -0.12 5.08
CA CYS A 46 6.35 -1.10 5.33
C CYS A 46 6.14 -1.91 6.64
N CYS A 47 5.40 -1.41 7.63
CA CYS A 47 5.17 -2.13 8.89
C CYS A 47 3.99 -3.14 8.86
N LYS A 48 3.01 -2.98 7.97
CA LYS A 48 1.82 -3.88 7.91
C LYS A 48 1.91 -4.92 6.80
N SER A 49 2.64 -4.64 5.73
CA SER A 49 2.89 -5.60 4.64
C SER A 49 4.17 -6.40 4.92
N HIS A 50 4.07 -7.43 5.76
CA HIS A 50 5.14 -8.37 6.06
C HIS A 50 6.42 -7.79 6.71
N LYS A 51 6.82 -8.36 7.85
CA LYS A 51 8.26 -8.40 8.21
C LYS A 51 8.95 -9.28 7.15
N SER A 52 9.37 -8.71 6.04
CA SER A 52 10.34 -9.32 5.14
C SER A 52 11.43 -8.30 4.87
N GLU A 53 12.67 -8.74 5.06
CA GLU A 53 13.92 -7.96 5.09
C GLU A 53 14.34 -7.37 3.73
N ASP A 54 13.39 -6.90 2.93
CA ASP A 54 13.63 -6.30 1.62
C ASP A 54 12.81 -5.02 1.45
N CYS A 55 12.76 -4.17 2.50
CA CYS A 55 12.24 -2.82 2.36
C CYS A 55 13.28 -2.00 1.57
N GLY A 56 13.38 -2.29 0.28
CA GLY A 56 13.91 -1.40 -0.73
C GLY A 56 13.06 -0.14 -0.71
N VAL A 57 13.72 0.98 -0.47
CA VAL A 57 13.19 2.31 -0.75
C VAL A 57 12.70 2.28 -2.20
N PHE A 58 11.52 2.86 -2.46
CA PHE A 58 10.95 3.10 -3.78
C PHE A 58 12.00 3.38 -4.87
#